data_AF-F1ZCX2-F1
#
_entry.id   AF-F1ZCX2-F1
#
_cell.length_a   1.000
_cell.length_b   1.000
_cell.length_c   1.000
_cell.angle_alpha   90.00
_cell.angle_beta   90.00
_cell.angle_gamma   90.00
#
_symmetry.space_group_name_H-M   'P 1'
#
loop_
_entity.id
_entity.type
_entity.pdbx_description
1 polymer ?
#
loop_
_entity_poly.entity_id
_entity_poly.type
_entity_poly.pdbx_seq_one_letter_code
_entity_poly.pdbx_strand_id
1 'polypeptide(L)'
;MDSLEITLKATRDAQALGYSRQDVVDVVQALEPGDFVKSETAHSPPNSKVWHDSYRIPFDGLWLYLKFAGETLIDIVLTSFKEA
;
A
#
# COMPACT_ATOMS: atom_id res chain seq x y z
N MET A 1 -13.46 -10.63 -9.41
CA MET A 1 -13.34 -9.21 -9.00
C MET A 1 -12.56 -9.26 -7.72
N ASP A 2 -11.24 -9.15 -7.83
CA ASP A 2 -10.35 -9.16 -6.67
C ASP A 2 -10.56 -7.85 -5.91
N SER A 3 -11.12 -7.93 -4.71
CA SER A 3 -11.32 -6.78 -3.85
C SER A 3 -9.98 -6.37 -3.25
N LEU A 4 -9.63 -5.08 -3.34
CA LEU A 4 -8.49 -4.55 -2.60
C LEU A 4 -8.77 -4.69 -1.10
N GLU A 5 -8.01 -5.55 -0.43
CA GLU A 5 -7.99 -5.62 1.02
C GLU A 5 -7.16 -4.47 1.59
N ILE A 6 -7.79 -3.69 2.47
CA ILE A 6 -7.21 -2.48 3.04
C ILE A 6 -7.45 -2.44 4.54
N THR A 7 -6.40 -2.18 5.30
CA THR A 7 -6.52 -2.03 6.76
C THR A 7 -7.30 -0.77 7.14
N LEU A 8 -7.91 -0.77 8.33
CA LEU A 8 -8.58 0.40 8.87
C LEU A 8 -7.63 1.60 9.00
N LYS A 9 -6.35 1.35 9.32
CA LYS A 9 -5.33 2.40 9.40
C LYS A 9 -5.12 3.05 8.03
N ALA A 10 -4.81 2.27 7.00
CA ALA A 10 -4.62 2.80 5.64
C ALA A 10 -5.88 3.52 5.12
N THR A 11 -7.07 3.02 5.46
CA THR A 11 -8.34 3.69 5.12
C THR A 11 -8.43 5.07 5.75
N ARG A 12 -8.10 5.21 7.04
CA ARG A 12 -8.13 6.49 7.76
C ARG A 12 -7.10 7.47 7.24
N ASP A 13 -5.89 6.98 6.94
CA ASP A 13 -4.83 7.83 6.42
C ASP A 13 -5.20 8.36 5.02
N ALA A 14 -5.76 7.52 4.15
CA ALA A 14 -6.28 7.94 2.84
C ALA A 14 -7.38 9.02 2.98
N GLN A 15 -8.35 8.81 3.86
CA GLN A 15 -9.41 9.79 4.13
C GLN A 15 -8.86 11.12 4.66
N ALA A 16 -7.83 11.08 5.51
CA ALA A 16 -7.17 12.29 6.02
C ALA A 16 -6.46 13.08 4.92
N LEU A 17 -6.03 12.43 3.85
CA LEU A 17 -5.47 13.05 2.65
C LEU A 17 -6.53 13.44 1.61
N GLY A 18 -7.82 13.22 1.89
CA GLY A 18 -8.92 13.51 0.96
C GLY A 18 -9.22 12.42 -0.07
N TYR A 19 -8.58 11.24 0.05
CA TYR A 19 -8.78 10.13 -0.87
C TYR A 19 -9.96 9.25 -0.44
N SER A 20 -10.83 8.93 -1.39
CA SER A 20 -11.85 7.89 -1.26
C SER A 20 -11.25 6.50 -1.45
N ARG A 21 -12.06 5.46 -1.19
CA ARG A 21 -11.63 4.07 -1.47
C ARG A 21 -11.37 3.84 -2.95
N GLN A 22 -12.13 4.49 -3.84
CA GLN A 22 -11.90 4.37 -5.28
C GLN A 22 -10.57 5.02 -5.67
N ASP A 23 -10.27 6.20 -5.12
CA ASP A 23 -8.99 6.87 -5.40
C ASP A 23 -7.80 6.00 -4.94
N VAL A 24 -7.92 5.30 -3.81
CA VAL A 24 -6.89 4.33 -3.38
C VAL A 24 -6.73 3.19 -4.40
N VAL A 25 -7.82 2.65 -4.93
CA VAL A 25 -7.76 1.62 -5.98
C VAL A 25 -7.06 2.17 -7.22
N ASP A 26 -7.38 3.40 -7.62
CA ASP A 26 -6.80 4.05 -8.80
C ASP A 26 -5.29 4.28 -8.60
N VAL A 27 -4.85 4.69 -7.40
CA VAL A 27 -3.42 4.79 -7.05
C VAL A 27 -2.72 3.45 -7.12
N VAL A 28 -3.33 2.38 -6.56
CA VAL A 28 -2.74 1.02 -6.62
C VAL A 28 -2.63 0.54 -8.07
N GLN A 29 -3.62 0.82 -8.90
CA GLN A 29 -3.62 0.46 -10.33
C GLN A 29 -2.62 1.30 -11.16
N ALA A 30 -2.25 2.48 -10.69
CA ALA A 30 -1.26 3.34 -11.34
C ALA A 30 0.20 2.98 -11.02
N LEU A 31 0.46 2.07 -10.07
CA LEU A 31 1.82 1.67 -9.71
C LEU A 31 2.59 1.07 -10.90
N GLU A 32 3.78 1.59 -11.13
CA GLU A 32 4.73 1.06 -12.11
C GLU A 32 5.88 0.32 -11.41
N PRO A 33 6.62 -0.57 -12.13
CA PRO A 33 7.77 -1.26 -11.55
C PRO A 33 8.84 -0.32 -10.96
N GLY A 34 8.94 0.91 -11.46
CA GLY A 34 9.87 1.92 -10.97
C GLY A 34 9.49 2.54 -9.62
N ASP A 35 8.24 2.40 -9.19
CA ASP A 35 7.76 2.91 -7.91
C ASP A 35 8.12 2.01 -6.73
N PHE A 36 8.62 0.79 -6.99
CA PHE A 36 9.07 -0.14 -5.96
C PHE A 36 10.30 0.40 -5.22
N VAL A 37 10.18 0.52 -3.91
CA VAL A 37 11.27 0.99 -3.05
C VAL A 37 12.07 -0.18 -2.48
N LYS A 38 11.37 -1.12 -1.84
CA LYS A 38 11.98 -2.30 -1.19
C LYS A 38 10.93 -3.33 -0.79
N SER A 39 11.40 -4.56 -0.58
CA SER A 39 10.66 -5.65 0.03
C SER A 39 11.41 -6.16 1.25
N GLU A 40 10.72 -6.34 2.37
CA GLU A 40 11.29 -6.80 3.63
C GLU A 40 10.27 -7.65 4.41
N THR A 41 10.73 -8.63 5.20
CA THR A 41 9.82 -9.43 6.02
C THR A 41 9.21 -8.61 7.17
N ALA A 42 8.02 -8.98 7.64
CA ALA A 42 7.39 -8.33 8.78
C ALA A 42 8.28 -8.34 10.02
N HIS A 43 8.52 -7.16 10.59
CA HIS A 43 9.35 -6.98 11.77
C HIS A 43 8.55 -6.86 13.07
N SER A 44 7.22 -6.65 12.98
CA SER A 44 6.37 -6.44 14.16
C SER A 44 4.92 -6.86 13.90
N PRO A 45 4.48 -8.02 14.45
CA PRO A 45 5.33 -9.05 15.05
C PRO A 45 6.33 -9.61 14.01
N PRO A 46 7.54 -10.04 14.42
CA PRO A 46 8.47 -10.70 13.49
C PRO A 46 7.82 -11.93 12.85
N ASN A 47 7.69 -11.92 11.52
CA ASN A 47 7.18 -13.05 10.76
C ASN A 47 7.89 -13.12 9.40
N SER A 48 8.75 -14.12 9.22
CA SER A 48 9.51 -14.33 7.98
C SER A 48 8.67 -14.85 6.82
N LYS A 49 7.40 -15.22 7.05
CA LYS A 49 6.46 -15.62 6.00
C LYS A 49 5.73 -14.43 5.39
N VAL A 50 5.57 -13.34 6.13
CA VAL A 50 4.88 -12.14 5.67
C VAL A 50 5.89 -11.17 5.10
N TRP A 51 5.71 -10.80 3.84
CA TRP A 51 6.51 -9.80 3.17
C TRP A 51 5.81 -8.46 3.20
N HIS A 52 6.60 -7.40 3.23
CA HIS A 52 6.17 -6.03 3.13
C HIS A 52 6.82 -5.34 1.95
N ASP A 53 6.02 -5.06 0.92
CA ASP A 53 6.47 -4.30 -0.24
C ASP A 53 6.13 -2.83 -0.04
N SER A 54 7.14 -1.97 -0.14
CA SER A 54 6.99 -0.53 -0.05
C SER A 54 7.11 0.09 -1.45
N TYR A 55 6.18 0.99 -1.76
CA TYR A 55 6.14 1.73 -3.01
C TYR A 55 6.10 3.23 -2.74
N ARG A 56 6.61 4.01 -3.70
CA ARG A 56 6.52 5.46 -3.72
C ARG A 56 6.20 5.94 -5.12
N ILE A 57 5.04 6.59 -5.29
CA ILE A 57 4.51 7.05 -6.58
C ILE A 57 4.12 8.53 -6.48
N PRO A 58 4.32 9.36 -7.52
CA PRO A 58 3.70 10.67 -7.61
C PRO A 58 2.25 10.53 -8.07
N PHE A 59 1.30 11.04 -7.31
CA PHE A 59 -0.13 10.99 -7.65
C PHE A 59 -0.85 12.23 -7.11
N ASP A 60 -1.68 12.86 -7.94
CA ASP A 60 -2.46 14.06 -7.59
C ASP A 60 -1.63 15.15 -6.86
N GLY A 61 -0.42 15.43 -7.37
CA GLY A 61 0.48 16.44 -6.80
C GLY A 61 1.18 16.06 -5.50
N LEU A 62 0.93 14.86 -4.96
CA LEU A 62 1.59 14.32 -3.76
C LEU A 62 2.55 13.19 -4.12
N TRP A 63 3.58 13.01 -3.30
CA TRP A 63 4.35 11.77 -3.29
C TRP A 63 3.72 10.83 -2.26
N LEU A 64 3.12 9.75 -2.72
CA LEU A 64 2.43 8.81 -1.85
C LEU A 64 3.35 7.65 -1.48
N TYR A 65 3.32 7.27 -0.21
CA TYR A 65 3.95 6.04 0.29
C TYR A 65 2.89 4.97 0.54
N LEU A 66 3.03 3.84 -0.16
CA LEU A 66 2.18 2.67 -0.02
C LEU A 66 2.97 1.51 0.58
N LYS A 67 2.32 0.74 1.45
CA LYS A 67 2.91 -0.48 2.01
C LYS A 67 1.94 -1.64 1.94
N PHE A 68 2.29 -2.66 1.18
CA PHE A 68 1.53 -3.90 1.09
C PHE A 68 2.08 -4.96 2.03
N ALA A 69 1.23 -5.90 2.46
CA ALA A 69 1.59 -7.04 3.30
C ALA A 69 0.93 -8.32 2.79
N GLY A 70 1.66 -9.43 2.72
CA GLY A 70 1.11 -10.73 2.28
C GLY A 70 2.07 -11.90 2.50
N GLU A 71 1.55 -13.12 2.63
CA GLU A 71 2.37 -14.36 2.72
C GLU A 71 2.74 -14.92 1.34
N THR A 72 1.87 -14.76 0.37
CA THR A 72 2.09 -15.12 -1.04
C THR A 72 1.63 -13.93 -1.88
N LEU A 73 2.30 -13.61 -3.00
CA LEU A 73 1.98 -12.45 -3.87
C LEU A 73 0.54 -12.45 -4.46
N ILE A 74 -0.29 -13.44 -4.11
CA ILE A 74 -1.72 -13.53 -4.42
C ILE A 74 -2.61 -12.91 -3.33
N ASP A 75 -2.12 -12.78 -2.08
CA ASP A 75 -2.88 -12.22 -0.94
C ASP A 75 -2.21 -10.92 -0.46
N ILE A 76 -2.42 -9.83 -1.18
CA ILE A 76 -1.79 -8.53 -0.92
C ILE A 76 -2.76 -7.61 -0.16
N VAL A 77 -2.36 -7.14 1.03
CA VAL A 77 -3.14 -6.22 1.89
C VAL A 77 -2.47 -4.85 1.99
N LEU A 78 -3.17 -3.76 1.72
CA LEU A 78 -2.66 -2.40 1.91
C LEU A 78 -2.69 -1.97 3.40
N THR A 79 -1.50 -1.69 3.96
CA THR A 79 -1.28 -1.39 5.38
C THR A 79 -0.97 0.07 5.70
N SER A 80 -0.48 0.84 4.72
CA SER A 80 -0.17 2.27 4.88
C SER A 80 -0.41 3.02 3.58
N PHE A 81 -0.93 4.24 3.70
CA PHE A 81 -1.13 5.20 2.61
C PHE A 81 -0.88 6.61 3.18
N LYS A 82 0.20 7.30 2.79
CA LYS A 82 0.54 8.62 3.38
C LYS A 82 1.30 9.51 2.39
N GLU A 83 1.27 10.83 2.61
CA GLU A 83 2.19 11.75 1.93
C GLU A 83 3.65 11.54 2.42
N ALA A 84 4.61 11.75 1.53
CA ALA A 84 6.04 11.52 1.73
C ALA A 84 6.84 12.79 1.96
#